data_AF-A0A6B3IJP2-F1
#
_entry.id   AF-A0A6B3IJP2-F1
#
_cell.length_a   1.000
_cell.length_b   1.000
_cell.length_c   1.000
_cell.angle_alpha   90.00
_cell.angle_beta   90.00
_cell.angle_gamma   90.00
#
_symmetry.space_group_name_H-M   'P 1'
#
loop_
_entity.id
_entity.type
_entity.pdbx_description
1 polymer ?
#
loop_
_entity_poly.entity_id
_entity_poly.type
_entity_poly.pdbx_seq_one_letter_code
_entity_poly.pdbx_strand_id
1 'polypeptide(L)'
;MLILGAGGAGYLYYEHLNSNIKKEDLTLGDKQMADHKANAAGQTPLNILLIGSDARDSKANQKLGGAKETFGSPPLADVQMLLHLSADRSNLSVVSMPRDTML
;
A
#
# COMPACT_ATOMS: atom_id res chain seq x y z
N MET A 1 14.71 32.50 30.82
CA MET A 1 15.65 31.38 31.02
C MET A 1 14.96 30.01 31.08
N LEU A 2 13.88 29.83 31.86
CA LEU A 2 13.14 28.55 31.94
C LEU A 2 12.57 28.06 30.60
N ILE A 3 12.02 28.96 29.77
CA ILE A 3 11.47 28.61 28.45
C ILE A 3 12.57 28.09 27.51
N LEU A 4 13.75 28.71 27.54
CA LEU A 4 14.90 28.26 26.74
C LEU A 4 15.44 26.92 27.24
N GLY A 5 15.50 26.71 28.56
CA GLY A 5 15.91 25.43 29.15
C GLY A 5 14.94 24.29 28.83
N ALA A 6 13.63 24.53 28.97
CA ALA A 6 12.60 23.54 28.62
C ALA A 6 12.56 23.25 27.12
N GLY A 7 12.71 24.27 26.27
CA GLY A 7 12.79 24.11 24.81
C GLY A 7 14.02 23.32 24.37
N GLY A 8 15.19 23.62 24.96
CA GLY A 8 16.43 22.88 24.69
C GLY A 8 16.35 21.41 25.12
N ALA A 9 15.81 21.14 26.32
CA ALA A 9 15.60 19.78 26.80
C ALA A 9 14.59 19.01 25.93
N GLY A 10 13.49 19.66 25.51
CA GLY A 10 12.50 19.08 24.61
C GLY A 10 13.06 18.76 23.22
N TYR A 11 13.90 19.65 22.67
CA TYR A 11 14.57 19.43 21.39
C TYR A 11 15.50 18.22 21.44
N LEU A 12 16.37 18.14 22.45
CA LEU A 12 17.30 17.02 22.63
C LEU A 12 16.56 15.69 22.83
N TYR A 13 15.44 15.72 23.56
CA TYR A 13 14.61 14.53 23.75
C TYR A 13 13.94 14.07 22.44
N TYR A 14 13.43 15.01 21.64
CA TYR A 14 12.88 14.72 20.32
C TYR A 14 13.93 14.13 19.37
N GLU A 15 15.13 14.71 19.36
CA GLU A 15 16.24 14.22 18.54
C GLU A 15 16.69 12.80 18.95
N HIS A 16 16.70 12.52 20.27
CA HIS A 16 16.95 11.18 20.79
C HIS A 16 15.90 10.15 20.38
N LEU A 17 14.61 10.53 20.35
CA LEU A 17 13.55 9.66 19.86
C LEU A 17 13.66 9.42 18.35
N ASN A 18 13.97 10.47 17.59
CA ASN A 18 14.10 10.39 16.15
C ASN A 18 15.34 9.58 15.71
N SER A 19 16.43 9.61 16.48
CA SER A 19 17.64 8.83 16.18
C SER A 19 17.44 7.32 16.36
N ASN A 20 16.42 6.90 17.11
CA ASN A 20 16.05 5.49 17.27
C ASN A 20 15.27 4.93 16.07
N ILE A 21 14.84 5.79 15.13
CA ILE A 21 14.13 5.36 13.93
C ILE A 21 15.16 4.94 12.88
N LYS A 22 15.32 3.64 12.69
CA LYS A 22 16.12 3.07 11.60
C LYS A 22 15.29 3.08 10.32
N LYS A 23 15.85 3.64 9.25
CA LYS A 23 15.27 3.63 7.91
C LYS A 23 16.22 2.87 6.99
N GLU A 24 15.66 2.06 6.13
CA GLU A 24 16.39 1.38 5.06
C GLU A 24 15.72 1.76 3.76
N ASP A 25 16.50 1.92 2.70
CA ASP A 25 15.95 2.25 1.39
C ASP A 25 15.07 1.09 0.92
N LEU A 26 13.86 1.40 0.47
CA LEU A 26 12.92 0.45 -0.15
C LEU A 26 13.34 0.07 -1.57
N THR A 27 14.64 -0.11 -1.79
CA THR A 27 15.21 -0.47 -3.09
C THR A 27 15.85 -1.84 -3.00
N LEU A 28 15.93 -2.53 -4.13
CA LEU A 28 16.66 -3.79 -4.25
C LEU A 28 18.20 -3.58 -4.17
N GLY A 29 18.67 -2.37 -3.86
CA GLY A 29 20.05 -1.94 -4.06
C GLY A 29 20.43 -2.06 -5.53
N ASP A 30 21.64 -2.57 -5.81
CA ASP A 30 22.11 -2.85 -7.18
C ASP A 30 21.53 -4.13 -7.79
N LYS A 31 20.64 -4.85 -7.07
CA LYS A 31 20.05 -6.09 -7.58
C LYS A 31 18.95 -5.78 -8.58
N GLN A 32 19.11 -6.26 -9.80
CA GLN A 32 18.01 -6.26 -10.77
C GLN A 32 16.90 -7.23 -10.32
N MET A 33 15.65 -6.85 -10.62
CA MET A 33 14.51 -7.74 -10.48
C MET A 33 14.78 -9.03 -11.26
N ALA A 34 14.54 -10.18 -10.62
CA ALA A 34 14.70 -11.46 -11.28
C ALA A 34 13.72 -11.57 -12.46
N ASP A 35 14.23 -11.96 -13.61
CA ASP A 35 13.43 -12.08 -14.81
C ASP A 35 12.40 -13.22 -14.69
N HIS A 36 11.25 -13.07 -15.33
CA HIS A 36 10.17 -14.07 -15.28
C HIS A 36 10.52 -15.27 -16.15
N LYS A 37 11.24 -16.24 -15.58
CA LYS A 37 11.62 -17.46 -16.29
C LYS A 37 10.40 -18.34 -16.59
N ALA A 38 10.32 -18.79 -17.84
CA ALA A 38 9.32 -19.77 -18.24
C ALA A 38 9.60 -21.14 -17.60
N ASN A 39 8.54 -21.88 -17.27
CA ASN A 39 8.64 -23.27 -16.84
C ASN A 39 8.97 -24.19 -18.05
N ALA A 40 9.12 -25.50 -17.79
CA ALA A 40 9.40 -26.49 -18.84
C ALA A 40 8.34 -26.55 -19.95
N ALA A 41 7.12 -26.05 -19.70
CA ALA A 41 6.03 -25.96 -20.67
C ALA A 41 5.98 -24.62 -21.41
N GLY A 42 6.96 -23.72 -21.21
CA GLY A 42 7.00 -22.41 -21.85
C GLY A 42 6.05 -21.37 -21.25
N GLN A 43 5.41 -21.66 -20.10
CA GLN A 43 4.50 -20.76 -19.42
C GLN A 43 5.27 -19.84 -18.48
N THR A 44 4.86 -18.58 -18.38
CA THR A 44 5.41 -17.62 -17.41
C THR A 44 4.45 -17.39 -16.24
N PRO A 45 4.99 -17.03 -15.05
CA PRO A 45 4.19 -16.53 -13.95
C PRO A 45 3.43 -15.25 -14.34
N LEU A 46 2.27 -15.03 -13.72
CA LEU A 46 1.42 -13.85 -13.98
C LEU A 46 1.20 -13.06 -12.69
N ASN A 47 1.34 -11.74 -12.78
CA ASN A 47 0.98 -10.82 -11.71
C ASN A 47 -0.32 -10.09 -12.09
N ILE A 48 -1.32 -10.12 -11.22
CA ILE A 48 -2.60 -9.43 -11.41
C ILE A 48 -2.78 -8.45 -10.27
N LEU A 49 -2.96 -7.17 -10.60
CA LEU A 49 -3.35 -6.14 -9.65
C LEU A 49 -4.88 -6.08 -9.56
N LEU A 50 -5.43 -6.46 -8.41
CA LEU A 50 -6.85 -6.37 -8.11
C LEU A 50 -7.12 -5.10 -7.30
N ILE A 51 -8.03 -4.27 -7.80
CA ILE A 51 -8.48 -3.04 -7.14
C ILE A 51 -9.98 -3.16 -6.90
N GLY A 52 -10.39 -3.14 -5.63
CA GLY A 52 -11.78 -3.09 -5.21
C GLY A 52 -12.18 -1.67 -4.82
N SER A 53 -13.31 -1.19 -5.31
CA SER A 53 -13.83 0.13 -5.00
C SER A 53 -15.22 0.09 -4.38
N ASP A 54 -15.45 0.83 -3.29
CA ASP A 54 -16.77 0.97 -2.65
C ASP A 54 -17.36 2.36 -2.95
N ALA A 55 -17.86 2.55 -4.17
CA ALA A 55 -18.46 3.84 -4.56
C ALA A 55 -19.83 4.09 -3.87
N ARG A 56 -20.54 3.02 -3.46
CA ARG A 56 -21.95 3.04 -3.01
C ARG A 56 -22.88 3.96 -3.81
N ASP A 57 -22.60 4.21 -5.08
CA ASP A 57 -23.14 5.34 -5.84
C ASP A 57 -24.50 5.05 -6.54
N SER A 58 -25.31 4.15 -5.96
CA SER A 58 -26.62 3.83 -6.53
C SER A 58 -27.73 4.70 -5.93
N LYS A 59 -28.78 5.00 -6.71
CA LYS A 59 -29.98 5.71 -6.20
C LYS A 59 -30.63 5.00 -5.00
N ALA A 60 -30.51 3.67 -4.92
CA ALA A 60 -30.98 2.89 -3.78
C ALA A 60 -30.13 3.14 -2.52
N ASN A 61 -28.80 3.17 -2.67
CA ASN A 61 -27.88 3.47 -1.57
C ASN A 61 -28.00 4.92 -1.10
N GLN A 62 -28.29 5.86 -2.00
CA GLN A 62 -28.53 7.26 -1.64
C GLN A 62 -29.73 7.42 -0.70
N LYS A 63 -30.82 6.67 -0.94
CA LYS A 63 -31.98 6.61 -0.04
C LYS A 63 -31.65 6.04 1.35
N LEU A 64 -30.64 5.17 1.42
CA LEU A 64 -30.13 4.57 2.67
C LEU A 64 -29.04 5.43 3.32
N GLY A 65 -28.71 6.60 2.76
CA GLY A 65 -27.72 7.53 3.31
C GLY A 65 -26.30 7.36 2.80
N GLY A 66 -26.06 6.49 1.82
CA GLY A 66 -24.77 6.35 1.14
C GLY A 66 -24.48 7.50 0.16
N ALA A 67 -23.20 7.83 -0.02
CA ALA A 67 -22.70 8.76 -1.03
C ALA A 67 -23.41 10.14 -1.09
N LYS A 68 -23.93 10.66 0.03
CA LYS A 68 -24.67 11.95 0.05
C LYS A 68 -23.86 13.12 -0.53
N GLU A 69 -22.57 13.19 -0.20
CA GLU A 69 -21.65 14.26 -0.61
C GLU A 69 -20.76 13.87 -1.80
N THR A 70 -20.71 12.58 -2.16
CA THR A 70 -19.77 12.01 -3.14
C THR A 70 -20.47 11.37 -4.33
N PHE A 71 -21.79 11.57 -4.48
CA PHE A 71 -22.59 11.01 -5.57
C PHE A 71 -22.03 11.42 -6.94
N GLY A 72 -21.75 10.47 -7.82
CA GLY A 72 -21.12 10.70 -9.12
C GLY A 72 -19.61 10.96 -9.10
N SER A 73 -18.94 10.82 -7.96
CA SER A 73 -17.47 10.92 -7.87
C SER A 73 -16.79 9.61 -8.30
N PRO A 74 -15.52 9.67 -8.76
CA PRO A 74 -14.74 8.46 -9.02
C PRO A 74 -14.71 7.53 -7.78
N PRO A 75 -14.90 6.21 -7.95
CA PRO A 75 -14.82 5.26 -6.86
C PRO A 75 -13.46 5.32 -6.15
N LEU A 76 -13.45 5.37 -4.82
CA LEU A 76 -12.22 5.22 -4.05
C LEU A 76 -11.82 3.75 -4.03
N ALA A 77 -10.53 3.49 -4.27
CA ALA A 77 -9.95 2.16 -4.11
C ALA A 77 -9.73 1.88 -2.62
N ASP A 78 -10.59 1.06 -2.03
CA ASP A 78 -10.48 0.68 -0.63
C ASP A 78 -9.69 -0.61 -0.42
N VAL A 79 -9.61 -1.44 -1.46
CA VAL A 79 -8.89 -2.71 -1.43
C VAL A 79 -7.94 -2.76 -2.62
N GLN A 80 -6.66 -3.01 -2.33
CA GLN A 80 -5.65 -3.27 -3.34
C GLN A 80 -4.94 -4.58 -3.00
N MET A 81 -4.92 -5.52 -3.95
CA MET A 81 -4.26 -6.81 -3.77
C MET A 81 -3.43 -7.14 -5.00
N LEU A 82 -2.21 -7.65 -4.78
CA LEU A 82 -1.37 -8.21 -5.83
C LEU A 82 -1.45 -9.73 -5.77
N LEU A 83 -1.90 -10.33 -6.87
CA LEU A 83 -2.02 -11.78 -7.02
C LEU A 83 -0.88 -12.27 -7.90
N HIS A 84 -0.13 -13.24 -7.40
CA HIS A 84 0.93 -13.92 -8.12
C HIS A 84 0.51 -15.34 -8.46
N LEU A 85 0.33 -15.62 -9.74
CA LEU A 85 0.05 -16.94 -10.26
C LEU A 85 1.35 -17.58 -10.75
N SER A 86 1.62 -18.77 -10.25
CA SER A 86 2.70 -19.63 -10.74
C SER A 86 2.54 -19.95 -12.24
N ALA A 87 3.67 -20.23 -12.90
CA ALA A 87 3.71 -20.54 -14.33
C ALA A 87 2.81 -21.72 -14.74
N ASP A 88 2.77 -22.76 -13.91
CA ASP A 88 1.95 -23.97 -14.08
C ASP A 88 0.51 -23.83 -13.54
N ARG A 89 0.17 -22.65 -13.00
CA ARG A 89 -1.14 -22.32 -12.42
C ARG A 89 -1.53 -23.20 -11.21
N SER A 90 -0.57 -23.91 -10.61
CA SER A 90 -0.83 -24.80 -9.46
C SER A 90 -0.97 -24.04 -8.15
N ASN A 91 -0.32 -22.89 -8.05
CA ASN A 91 -0.24 -22.05 -6.87
C ASN A 91 -0.61 -20.59 -7.17
N LEU A 92 -1.28 -19.96 -6.20
CA LEU A 92 -1.65 -18.55 -6.18
C LEU A 92 -1.22 -17.94 -4.84
N SER A 93 -0.39 -16.91 -4.88
CA SER A 93 -0.06 -16.09 -3.70
C SER A 93 -0.78 -14.75 -3.79
N VAL A 94 -1.31 -14.27 -2.66
CA VAL A 94 -2.02 -12.99 -2.59
C VAL A 94 -1.35 -12.11 -1.55
N VAL A 95 -1.00 -10.89 -1.94
CA VAL A 95 -0.44 -9.86 -1.06
C VAL A 95 -1.44 -8.71 -0.98
N SER A 96 -1.92 -8.41 0.22
CA SER A 96 -2.75 -7.23 0.47
C SER A 96 -1.88 -5.99 0.58
N MET A 97 -2.20 -4.94 -0.18
CA MET A 97 -1.54 -3.65 -0.12
C MET A 97 -2.46 -2.65 0.59
N PRO A 98 -2.08 -2.15 1.78
CA PRO A 98 -2.86 -1.13 2.47
C PRO A 98 -2.85 0.18 1.66
N ARG A 99 -4.01 0.84 1.59
CA ARG A 99 -4.16 2.14 0.91
C ARG A 99 -3.18 3.21 1.41
N ASP A 100 -2.90 3.19 2.71
CA ASP A 100 -2.15 4.25 3.38
C ASP A 100 -0.66 3.88 3.58
N THR A 101 -0.10 3.09 2.66
CA THR A 101 1.34 2.77 2.68
C THR A 101 2.14 4.04 2.35
N MET A 102 2.98 4.49 3.29
CA MET A 102 3.92 5.60 3.04
C MET A 102 5.09 5.07 2.21
N LEU A 103 5.27 5.60 1.00
CA LEU A 103 6.37 5.31 0.09
C LEU A 103 7.53 6.29 0.28
#